data_AF-A0A5P9CKF9-F1
#
_entry.id   AF-A0A5P9CKF9-F1
#
_cell.length_a   1.000
_cell.length_b   1.000
_cell.length_c   1.000
_cell.angle_alpha   90.00
_cell.angle_beta   90.00
_cell.angle_gamma   90.00
#
_symmetry.space_group_name_H-M   'P 1'
#
loop_
_entity.id
_entity.type
_entity.pdbx_description
1 polymer ?
#
loop_
_entity_poly.entity_id
_entity_poly.type
_entity_poly.pdbx_seq_one_letter_code
_entity_poly.pdbx_strand_id
1 'polypeptide(L)'
;MRSDGLKIVNGFSESANKPLNELAAGKFNALKKGSANTEEIKKVQQALIDCGFDLGSFGVDGDFGRATEGAVKQFQTHYKPTHTTHNSYQFGDVDGVVDKNTILALDEAVKEGWKFVDDEMDEKWLTVPKGQVTFNAEGNDAESSNYFSRKIHWPGNSNSGVTIGRGYDCGNRSQEAVLADLTNAGVFPDIAKLISESAGLKGENASQFVNKNINKIDAITRKDQHNLFVSIYPEYEDRAKNNYQKWTENKESRVNWLELDSKIRDILVDFVYQGFTKGPKPMTKGMLNDRQVLIDYIEGSSVLNSYEPGRQRANYLRGQGE
;
A
#
# COMPACT_ATOMS: atom_id res chain seq x y z
N MET A 1 46.00 -31.32 30.61
CA MET A 1 45.98 -29.96 30.02
C MET A 1 44.61 -29.74 29.39
N ARG A 2 43.87 -28.77 29.96
CA ARG A 2 42.68 -28.05 29.48
C ARG A 2 41.63 -28.78 28.64
N SER A 3 40.52 -29.11 29.28
CA SER A 3 39.18 -29.10 28.69
C SER A 3 38.51 -27.76 29.06
N ASP A 4 38.43 -26.83 28.11
CA ASP A 4 37.73 -25.55 28.30
C ASP A 4 36.22 -25.77 28.12
N GLY A 5 35.52 -25.86 29.24
CA GLY A 5 34.07 -25.82 29.30
C GLY A 5 33.56 -24.41 29.08
N LEU A 6 32.75 -24.24 28.04
CA LEU A 6 32.00 -23.04 27.72
C LEU A 6 31.05 -22.72 28.89
N LYS A 7 31.32 -21.64 29.64
CA LYS A 7 30.38 -21.09 30.62
C LYS A 7 29.23 -20.41 29.87
N ILE A 8 28.07 -21.07 29.85
CA ILE A 8 26.81 -20.41 29.54
C ILE A 8 26.52 -19.42 30.68
N VAL A 9 26.60 -18.14 30.38
CA VAL A 9 26.07 -17.07 31.24
C VAL A 9 24.55 -17.04 31.09
N ASN A 10 23.87 -17.91 31.84
CA ASN A 10 22.44 -17.72 32.14
C ASN A 10 22.34 -16.64 33.22
N GLY A 11 22.14 -15.41 32.78
CA GLY A 11 21.97 -14.24 33.63
C GLY A 11 20.77 -13.39 33.18
N PHE A 12 19.61 -14.02 32.99
CA PHE A 12 18.34 -13.30 33.07
C PHE A 12 17.77 -13.54 34.47
N SER A 13 17.80 -12.51 35.30
CA SER A 13 17.23 -12.55 36.64
C SER A 13 15.71 -12.74 36.57
N GLU A 14 15.21 -13.80 37.19
CA GLU A 14 13.79 -14.15 37.37
C GLU A 14 12.98 -13.16 38.25
N SER A 15 13.47 -11.93 38.50
CA SER A 15 12.88 -11.02 39.49
C SER A 15 12.20 -9.76 38.93
N ALA A 16 11.80 -9.72 37.65
CA ALA A 16 11.15 -8.53 37.08
C ALA A 16 10.03 -8.76 36.05
N ASN A 17 9.28 -9.87 36.07
CA ASN A 17 8.19 -10.06 35.11
C ASN A 17 6.93 -10.66 35.71
N LYS A 18 5.98 -9.80 36.12
CA LYS A 18 4.57 -10.22 36.19
C LYS A 18 4.12 -10.60 34.77
N PRO A 19 3.66 -11.83 34.50
CA PRO A 19 3.12 -12.25 33.20
C PRO A 19 1.91 -11.40 32.77
N LEU A 20 1.62 -11.32 31.46
CA LEU A 20 0.55 -10.47 30.91
C LEU A 20 -0.80 -10.75 31.58
N ASN A 21 -1.11 -12.01 31.88
CA ASN A 21 -2.30 -12.41 32.62
C ASN A 21 -2.40 -11.77 34.04
N GLU A 22 -1.28 -11.49 34.71
CA GLU A 22 -1.27 -10.81 36.01
C GLU A 22 -1.57 -9.31 35.89
N LEU A 23 -1.31 -8.68 34.73
CA LEU A 23 -1.78 -7.31 34.46
C LEU A 23 -3.31 -7.27 34.42
N ALA A 24 -3.96 -8.32 33.92
CA ALA A 24 -5.42 -8.43 33.84
C ALA A 24 -6.11 -8.81 35.18
N ALA A 25 -5.35 -9.24 36.20
CA ALA A 25 -5.88 -9.82 37.44
C ALA A 25 -6.22 -8.80 38.55
N GLY A 26 -6.05 -7.48 38.33
CA GLY A 26 -6.26 -6.43 39.34
C GLY A 26 -6.99 -5.17 38.84
N LYS A 27 -6.85 -4.05 39.57
CA LYS A 27 -7.28 -2.71 39.11
C LYS A 27 -6.34 -2.22 38.00
N PHE A 28 -6.49 -2.78 36.81
CA PHE A 28 -5.73 -2.37 35.63
C PHE A 28 -6.32 -1.08 35.05
N ASN A 29 -5.47 -0.07 34.86
CA ASN A 29 -5.84 1.11 34.10
C ASN A 29 -5.46 0.86 32.64
N ALA A 30 -6.42 1.06 31.73
CA ALA A 30 -6.18 0.86 30.31
C ALA A 30 -5.01 1.74 29.84
N LEU A 31 -4.10 1.14 29.07
CA LEU A 31 -2.95 1.82 28.49
C LEU A 31 -3.33 2.38 27.12
N LYS A 32 -2.91 3.61 26.88
CA LYS A 32 -3.11 4.32 25.62
C LYS A 32 -2.02 5.35 25.42
N LYS A 33 -2.00 5.99 24.26
CA LYS A 33 -1.08 7.08 23.97
C LYS A 33 -1.05 8.14 25.09
N GLY A 34 0.16 8.46 25.57
CA GLY A 34 0.38 9.39 26.68
C GLY A 34 0.27 8.80 28.09
N SER A 35 0.07 7.49 28.23
CA SER A 35 0.14 6.81 29.53
C SER A 35 1.56 6.83 30.09
N ALA A 36 1.71 7.00 31.41
CA ALA A 36 3.02 7.07 32.10
C ALA A 36 3.47 5.73 32.71
N ASN A 37 2.71 4.65 32.50
CA ASN A 37 2.95 3.33 33.08
C ASN A 37 4.05 2.56 32.33
N THR A 38 5.28 3.09 32.33
CA THR A 38 6.41 2.62 31.51
C THR A 38 6.63 1.10 31.55
N GLU A 39 6.58 0.48 32.73
CA GLU A 39 6.84 -0.96 32.86
C GLU A 39 5.70 -1.85 32.33
N GLU A 40 4.45 -1.39 32.37
CA GLU A 40 3.32 -2.11 31.77
C GLU A 40 3.33 -1.93 30.25
N ILE A 41 3.68 -0.74 29.77
CA ILE A 41 3.85 -0.44 28.33
C ILE A 41 4.94 -1.33 27.74
N LYS A 42 6.09 -1.48 28.40
CA LYS A 42 7.18 -2.35 27.91
C LYS A 42 6.73 -3.80 27.71
N LYS A 43 5.87 -4.32 28.59
CA LYS A 43 5.35 -5.69 28.45
C LYS A 43 4.42 -5.83 27.27
N VAL A 44 3.55 -4.85 27.05
CA VAL A 44 2.69 -4.81 25.86
C VAL A 44 3.54 -4.71 24.59
N GLN A 45 4.56 -3.85 24.57
CA GLN A 45 5.46 -3.71 23.44
C GLN A 45 6.21 -5.02 23.15
N GLN A 46 6.73 -5.69 24.18
CA GLN A 46 7.36 -6.99 24.03
C GLN A 46 6.38 -8.03 23.48
N ALA A 47 5.15 -8.08 24.00
CA ALA A 47 4.11 -8.99 23.51
C ALA A 47 3.77 -8.75 22.03
N LEU A 48 3.66 -7.49 21.61
CA LEU A 48 3.44 -7.13 20.22
C LEU A 48 4.62 -7.57 19.33
N ILE A 49 5.85 -7.35 19.76
CA ILE A 49 7.05 -7.85 19.05
C ILE A 49 7.06 -9.38 18.99
N ASP A 50 6.71 -10.05 20.07
CA ASP A 50 6.56 -11.51 20.13
C ASP A 50 5.42 -11.99 19.23
N CYS A 51 4.40 -11.18 18.98
CA CYS A 51 3.38 -11.40 17.97
C CYS A 51 3.79 -10.93 16.56
N GLY A 52 5.03 -10.53 16.31
CA GLY A 52 5.51 -10.17 14.96
C GLY A 52 5.24 -8.75 14.49
N PHE A 53 4.79 -7.84 15.37
CA PHE A 53 4.65 -6.43 15.02
C PHE A 53 6.00 -5.70 15.09
N ASP A 54 6.26 -4.84 14.10
CA ASP A 54 7.39 -3.90 14.12
C ASP A 54 6.98 -2.60 14.84
N LEU A 55 7.69 -2.26 15.92
CA LEU A 55 7.49 -1.03 16.68
C LEU A 55 8.50 0.07 16.31
N GLY A 56 9.25 -0.12 15.23
CA GLY A 56 10.29 0.78 14.77
C GLY A 56 11.56 0.68 15.61
N SER A 57 12.50 1.61 15.37
CA SER A 57 13.86 1.56 15.94
C SER A 57 13.95 1.64 17.47
N PHE A 58 12.89 2.11 18.14
CA PHE A 58 12.85 2.22 19.60
C PHE A 58 12.45 0.91 20.30
N GLY A 59 11.68 0.05 19.64
CA GLY A 59 11.26 -1.24 20.18
C GLY A 59 10.51 -1.14 21.51
N VAL A 60 11.09 -1.74 22.56
CA VAL A 60 10.55 -1.78 23.92
C VAL A 60 11.13 -0.63 24.76
N ASP A 61 10.62 0.58 24.55
CA ASP A 61 11.09 1.80 25.22
C ASP A 61 10.22 2.23 26.42
N GLY A 62 9.02 1.66 26.54
CA GLY A 62 8.04 2.04 27.56
C GLY A 62 7.29 3.34 27.28
N ASP A 63 7.37 3.88 26.05
CA ASP A 63 6.53 4.96 25.56
C ASP A 63 5.38 4.40 24.69
N PHE A 64 4.15 4.79 25.02
CA PHE A 64 2.99 4.44 24.19
C PHE A 64 2.87 5.44 23.05
N GLY A 65 3.84 5.40 22.13
CA GLY A 65 3.91 6.27 20.96
C GLY A 65 3.01 5.81 19.80
N ARG A 66 3.17 6.48 18.65
CA ARG A 66 2.41 6.18 17.42
C ARG A 66 2.64 4.75 16.92
N ALA A 67 3.86 4.23 17.04
CA ALA A 67 4.20 2.87 16.61
C ALA A 67 3.46 1.82 17.46
N THR A 68 3.53 1.95 18.79
CA THR A 68 2.79 1.11 19.74
C THR A 68 1.28 1.17 19.49
N GLU A 69 0.70 2.37 19.34
CA GLU A 69 -0.73 2.54 19.03
C GLU A 69 -1.13 1.86 17.71
N GLY A 70 -0.31 2.01 16.67
CA GLY A 70 -0.55 1.37 15.37
C GLY A 70 -0.50 -0.16 15.45
N ALA A 71 0.46 -0.72 16.19
CA ALA A 71 0.57 -2.16 16.39
C ALA A 71 -0.61 -2.73 17.20
N VAL A 72 -1.07 -2.02 18.23
CA VAL A 72 -2.27 -2.42 18.99
C VAL A 72 -3.51 -2.45 18.08
N LYS A 73 -3.70 -1.43 17.23
CA LYS A 73 -4.83 -1.42 16.28
C LYS A 73 -4.76 -2.58 15.29
N GLN A 74 -3.57 -2.88 14.76
CA GLN A 74 -3.39 -4.04 13.88
C GLN A 74 -3.65 -5.35 14.61
N PHE A 75 -3.18 -5.50 15.85
CA PHE A 75 -3.49 -6.67 16.67
C PHE A 75 -5.00 -6.84 16.91
N GLN A 76 -5.69 -5.77 17.35
CA GLN A 76 -7.14 -5.75 17.55
C GLN A 76 -7.92 -6.06 16.25
N THR A 77 -7.38 -5.69 15.09
CA THR A 77 -7.99 -5.96 13.78
C THR A 77 -7.83 -7.41 13.35
N HIS A 78 -6.65 -7.98 13.55
CA HIS A 78 -6.24 -9.22 12.88
C HIS A 78 -6.25 -10.46 13.78
N TYR A 79 -6.06 -10.31 15.09
CA TYR A 79 -6.13 -11.45 16.00
C TYR A 79 -7.59 -11.81 16.30
N LYS A 80 -7.91 -13.11 16.26
CA LYS A 80 -9.22 -13.64 16.64
C LYS A 80 -9.03 -14.50 17.90
N PRO A 81 -9.63 -14.15 19.04
CA PRO A 81 -9.51 -14.92 20.28
C PRO A 81 -9.96 -16.36 20.06
N THR A 82 -9.17 -17.30 20.55
CA THR A 82 -9.48 -18.73 20.50
C THR A 82 -10.11 -19.20 21.82
N HIS A 83 -9.90 -18.44 22.90
CA HIS A 83 -10.30 -18.77 24.27
C HIS A 83 -9.68 -20.08 24.78
N THR A 84 -8.50 -20.45 24.27
CA THR A 84 -7.75 -21.63 24.74
C THR A 84 -7.02 -21.36 26.05
N THR A 85 -6.64 -20.10 26.31
CA THR A 85 -5.86 -19.72 27.50
C THR A 85 -6.75 -19.07 28.56
N HIS A 86 -7.71 -18.24 28.15
CA HIS A 86 -8.58 -17.49 29.06
C HIS A 86 -10.05 -17.75 28.80
N ASN A 87 -10.85 -17.78 29.87
CA ASN A 87 -12.31 -17.86 29.78
C ASN A 87 -12.86 -16.68 28.94
N SER A 88 -13.98 -16.92 28.24
CA SER A 88 -14.52 -16.03 27.21
C SER A 88 -14.50 -14.54 27.59
N TYR A 89 -13.77 -13.79 26.77
CA TYR A 89 -13.75 -12.33 26.71
C TYR A 89 -14.12 -11.90 25.28
N GLN A 90 -14.36 -10.62 25.04
CA GLN A 90 -14.58 -10.10 23.69
C GLN A 90 -13.62 -8.94 23.47
N PHE A 91 -13.06 -8.84 22.26
CA PHE A 91 -12.39 -7.62 21.86
C PHE A 91 -13.37 -6.43 21.96
N GLY A 92 -12.86 -5.29 22.40
CA GLY A 92 -13.55 -4.01 22.25
C GLY A 92 -13.42 -3.46 20.83
N ASP A 93 -13.66 -2.16 20.66
CA ASP A 93 -13.43 -1.47 19.39
C ASP A 93 -11.95 -1.48 18.99
N VAL A 94 -11.65 -1.31 17.69
CA VAL A 94 -10.29 -1.10 17.18
C VAL A 94 -9.86 0.35 17.46
N ASP A 95 -9.58 0.65 18.72
CA ASP A 95 -9.33 2.00 19.22
C ASP A 95 -7.86 2.26 19.56
N GLY A 96 -7.01 1.23 19.55
CA GLY A 96 -5.60 1.33 19.96
C GLY A 96 -5.39 1.44 21.47
N VAL A 97 -6.43 1.19 22.28
CA VAL A 97 -6.38 1.15 23.73
C VAL A 97 -6.15 -0.28 24.19
N VAL A 98 -5.16 -0.47 25.05
CA VAL A 98 -4.89 -1.76 25.69
C VAL A 98 -5.66 -1.80 27.00
N ASP A 99 -6.88 -2.31 26.92
CA ASP A 99 -7.73 -2.64 28.05
C ASP A 99 -7.45 -4.06 28.58
N LYS A 100 -8.24 -4.49 29.58
CA LYS A 100 -8.11 -5.83 30.16
C LYS A 100 -8.28 -6.93 29.11
N ASN A 101 -9.21 -6.78 28.16
CA ASN A 101 -9.49 -7.81 27.17
C ASN A 101 -8.38 -7.89 26.12
N THR A 102 -7.79 -6.76 25.75
CA THR A 102 -6.63 -6.68 24.87
C THR A 102 -5.40 -7.34 25.50
N ILE A 103 -5.18 -7.18 26.82
CA ILE A 103 -4.13 -7.90 27.55
C ILE A 103 -4.36 -9.42 27.54
N LEU A 104 -5.59 -9.88 27.78
CA LEU A 104 -5.92 -11.31 27.71
C LEU A 104 -5.68 -11.87 26.31
N ALA A 105 -6.05 -11.12 25.28
CA ALA A 105 -5.79 -11.48 23.89
C ALA A 105 -4.30 -11.54 23.55
N LEU A 106 -3.50 -10.56 23.99
CA LEU A 106 -2.05 -10.58 23.77
C LEU A 106 -1.40 -11.78 24.48
N ASP A 107 -1.81 -12.10 25.71
CA ASP A 107 -1.31 -13.27 26.44
C ASP A 107 -1.64 -14.59 25.71
N GLU A 108 -2.86 -14.70 25.17
CA GLU A 108 -3.29 -15.86 24.39
C GLU A 108 -2.48 -15.98 23.08
N ALA A 109 -2.39 -14.89 22.31
CA ALA A 109 -1.66 -14.84 21.05
C ALA A 109 -0.17 -15.21 21.23
N VAL A 110 0.48 -14.69 22.28
CA VAL A 110 1.88 -15.01 22.59
C VAL A 110 2.03 -16.49 22.95
N LYS A 111 1.14 -17.05 23.76
CA LYS A 111 1.17 -18.48 24.15
C LYS A 111 0.93 -19.43 22.98
N GLU A 112 0.10 -19.03 22.05
CA GLU A 112 -0.17 -19.79 20.82
C GLU A 112 0.96 -19.67 19.80
N GLY A 113 1.92 -18.77 20.03
CA GLY A 113 2.94 -18.43 19.04
C GLY A 113 2.34 -17.77 17.80
N TRP A 114 1.18 -17.11 17.92
CA TRP A 114 0.54 -16.38 16.83
C TRP A 114 1.47 -15.25 16.36
N LYS A 115 1.61 -15.13 15.05
CA LYS A 115 2.39 -14.06 14.41
C LYS A 115 1.48 -13.28 13.49
N PHE A 116 1.46 -11.97 13.67
CA PHE A 116 0.99 -11.04 12.69
C PHE A 116 1.88 -11.14 11.45
N VAL A 117 1.26 -11.57 10.37
CA VAL A 117 1.82 -11.47 9.04
C VAL A 117 0.96 -10.43 8.36
N ASP A 118 1.55 -9.30 8.00
CA ASP A 118 0.88 -8.34 7.13
C ASP A 118 0.70 -9.00 5.77
N ASP A 119 -0.46 -9.62 5.57
CA ASP A 119 -0.75 -10.40 4.37
C ASP A 119 -0.58 -9.51 3.13
N GLU A 120 0.52 -9.75 2.41
CA GLU A 120 0.89 -9.01 1.21
C GLU A 120 -0.12 -9.26 0.06
N MET A 121 -0.98 -10.26 0.22
CA MET A 121 -2.09 -10.60 -0.66
C MET A 121 -3.45 -10.13 -0.12
N ASP A 122 -3.54 -9.37 0.97
CA ASP A 122 -4.81 -8.81 1.44
C ASP A 122 -5.43 -7.85 0.39
N GLU A 123 -6.75 -7.88 0.22
CA GLU A 123 -7.48 -7.00 -0.71
C GLU A 123 -7.39 -5.52 -0.33
N LYS A 124 -7.03 -5.19 0.93
CA LYS A 124 -6.77 -3.81 1.36
C LYS A 124 -5.74 -3.09 0.48
N TRP A 125 -4.78 -3.84 -0.09
CA TRP A 125 -3.75 -3.31 -0.97
C TRP A 125 -4.29 -2.88 -2.34
N LEU A 126 -5.53 -3.23 -2.69
CA LEU A 126 -6.21 -2.72 -3.89
C LEU A 126 -6.76 -1.30 -3.69
N THR A 127 -6.68 -0.75 -2.48
CA THR A 127 -6.97 0.66 -2.21
C THR A 127 -5.67 1.46 -2.18
N VAL A 128 -5.60 2.59 -2.87
CA VAL A 128 -4.43 3.49 -2.90
C VAL A 128 -4.76 4.86 -2.30
N PRO A 129 -3.78 5.56 -1.70
CA PRO A 129 -4.02 6.88 -1.09
C PRO A 129 -4.51 7.95 -2.09
N LYS A 130 -4.14 7.83 -3.36
CA LYS A 130 -4.53 8.72 -4.46
C LYS A 130 -4.58 7.95 -5.76
N GLY A 131 -5.42 8.41 -6.69
CA GLY A 131 -5.48 7.84 -8.03
C GLY A 131 -6.21 6.52 -8.14
N GLN A 132 -7.18 6.25 -7.27
CA GLN A 132 -7.91 4.98 -7.24
C GLN A 132 -8.55 4.63 -8.59
N VAL A 133 -9.13 5.62 -9.29
CA VAL A 133 -9.71 5.43 -10.63
C VAL A 133 -8.68 4.97 -11.65
N THR A 134 -7.47 5.52 -11.60
CA THR A 134 -6.36 5.11 -12.47
C THR A 134 -5.83 3.73 -12.06
N PHE A 135 -5.61 3.49 -10.77
CA PHE A 135 -5.16 2.19 -10.26
C PHE A 135 -6.09 1.06 -10.71
N ASN A 136 -7.41 1.25 -10.58
CA ASN A 136 -8.42 0.29 -10.98
C ASN A 136 -8.43 0.06 -12.50
N ALA A 137 -8.14 1.08 -13.29
CA ALA A 137 -8.15 1.03 -14.75
C ALA A 137 -6.92 0.33 -15.36
N GLU A 138 -5.76 0.40 -14.71
CA GLU A 138 -4.48 -0.07 -15.27
C GLU A 138 -4.25 -1.58 -15.12
N GLY A 139 -5.17 -2.32 -14.49
CA GLY A 139 -5.07 -3.78 -14.40
C GLY A 139 -6.10 -4.42 -13.48
N ASN A 140 -6.02 -5.74 -13.29
CA ASN A 140 -6.79 -6.48 -12.31
C ASN A 140 -5.99 -7.64 -11.70
N ASP A 141 -6.60 -8.29 -10.70
CA ASP A 141 -6.00 -9.37 -9.93
C ASP A 141 -6.51 -10.76 -10.34
N ALA A 142 -7.32 -10.85 -11.41
CA ALA A 142 -7.84 -12.11 -11.91
C ALA A 142 -6.81 -12.76 -12.85
N GLU A 143 -6.18 -13.85 -12.41
CA GLU A 143 -5.12 -14.55 -13.16
C GLU A 143 -5.54 -15.01 -14.57
N SER A 144 -6.84 -15.26 -14.78
CA SER A 144 -7.39 -15.63 -16.08
C SER A 144 -7.62 -14.43 -17.01
N SER A 145 -7.40 -13.21 -16.54
CA SER A 145 -7.64 -11.98 -17.30
C SER A 145 -6.42 -11.58 -18.10
N ASN A 146 -6.64 -11.07 -19.32
CA ASN A 146 -5.60 -10.41 -20.11
C ASN A 146 -5.09 -9.11 -19.46
N TYR A 147 -5.77 -8.62 -18.42
CA TYR A 147 -5.36 -7.44 -17.65
C TYR A 147 -4.74 -7.80 -16.29
N PHE A 148 -4.35 -9.07 -16.09
CA PHE A 148 -3.68 -9.48 -14.86
C PHE A 148 -2.36 -8.73 -14.68
N SER A 149 -2.28 -7.85 -13.69
CA SER A 149 -1.19 -6.86 -13.55
C SER A 149 0.05 -7.40 -12.84
N ARG A 150 -0.09 -8.46 -12.04
CA ARG A 150 0.97 -8.94 -11.15
C ARG A 150 2.08 -9.72 -11.87
N LYS A 151 2.04 -9.82 -13.19
CA LYS A 151 3.11 -10.38 -14.02
C LYS A 151 3.60 -9.36 -15.05
N ILE A 152 4.84 -9.54 -15.48
CA ILE A 152 5.41 -8.71 -16.53
C ILE A 152 4.59 -8.88 -17.81
N HIS A 153 4.34 -7.78 -18.50
CA HIS A 153 3.66 -7.75 -19.78
C HIS A 153 4.20 -6.62 -20.65
N TRP A 154 3.77 -6.57 -21.91
CA TRP A 154 4.06 -5.48 -22.82
C TRP A 154 2.75 -4.93 -23.41
N PRO A 155 2.45 -3.63 -23.26
CA PRO A 155 1.19 -3.02 -23.72
C PRO A 155 0.94 -2.99 -25.24
N GLY A 156 1.79 -3.62 -26.07
CA GLY A 156 1.52 -3.79 -27.50
C GLY A 156 1.87 -2.59 -28.40
N ASN A 157 2.65 -1.62 -27.94
CA ASN A 157 3.05 -0.45 -28.74
C ASN A 157 4.56 -0.17 -28.68
N SER A 158 5.07 0.58 -29.66
CA SER A 158 6.50 0.85 -29.85
C SER A 158 7.12 1.76 -28.77
N ASN A 159 6.31 2.52 -28.03
CA ASN A 159 6.80 3.46 -27.03
C ASN A 159 6.89 2.84 -25.63
N SER A 160 6.08 1.82 -25.36
CA SER A 160 6.05 1.10 -24.08
C SER A 160 7.19 0.09 -23.96
N GLY A 161 7.70 -0.03 -22.75
CA GLY A 161 8.63 -1.06 -22.34
C GLY A 161 7.94 -2.24 -21.66
N VAL A 162 8.74 -3.06 -20.97
CA VAL A 162 8.22 -4.11 -20.10
C VAL A 162 7.53 -3.46 -18.91
N THR A 163 6.28 -3.83 -18.66
CA THR A 163 5.42 -3.26 -17.62
C THR A 163 5.12 -4.31 -16.57
N ILE A 164 5.09 -3.93 -15.29
CA ILE A 164 4.73 -4.77 -14.15
C ILE A 164 3.81 -4.00 -13.21
N GLY A 165 2.92 -4.70 -12.50
CA GLY A 165 1.91 -4.05 -11.68
C GLY A 165 0.99 -3.17 -12.51
N ARG A 166 0.40 -2.16 -11.88
CA ARG A 166 -0.57 -1.26 -12.50
C ARG A 166 0.15 -0.04 -13.12
N GLY A 167 0.89 -0.29 -14.19
CA GLY A 167 1.46 0.76 -15.05
C GLY A 167 2.91 1.19 -14.73
N TYR A 168 3.68 0.38 -14.01
CA TYR A 168 5.13 0.61 -13.85
C TYR A 168 5.88 0.12 -15.11
N ASP A 169 6.28 1.05 -15.99
CA ASP A 169 6.96 0.78 -17.28
C ASP A 169 8.50 0.93 -17.18
N CYS A 170 9.25 -0.10 -17.53
CA CYS A 170 10.72 -0.10 -17.41
C CYS A 170 11.44 0.64 -18.56
N GLY A 171 10.74 1.00 -19.64
CA GLY A 171 11.34 1.42 -20.91
C GLY A 171 11.99 2.80 -20.91
N ASN A 172 11.66 3.68 -19.96
CA ASN A 172 12.28 5.00 -19.80
C ASN A 172 13.15 5.12 -18.54
N ARG A 173 13.47 3.99 -17.90
CA ARG A 173 14.20 3.93 -16.64
C ARG A 173 15.57 3.28 -16.85
N SER A 174 16.53 3.59 -15.97
CA SER A 174 17.80 2.85 -15.92
C SER A 174 17.61 1.53 -15.17
N GLN A 175 18.53 0.60 -15.35
CA GLN A 175 18.50 -0.68 -14.65
C GLN A 175 18.58 -0.49 -13.13
N GLU A 176 19.40 0.44 -12.66
CA GLU A 176 19.54 0.77 -11.23
C GLU A 176 18.24 1.32 -10.65
N ALA A 177 17.54 2.19 -11.39
CA ALA A 177 16.25 2.72 -10.97
C ALA A 177 15.18 1.63 -10.88
N VAL A 178 15.09 0.76 -11.90
CA VAL A 178 14.12 -0.36 -11.88
C VAL A 178 14.40 -1.31 -10.71
N LEU A 179 15.67 -1.65 -10.47
CA LEU A 179 16.03 -2.50 -9.34
C LEU A 179 15.66 -1.86 -7.99
N ALA A 180 15.96 -0.57 -7.81
CA ALA A 180 15.65 0.16 -6.59
C ALA A 180 14.15 0.24 -6.35
N ASP A 181 13.37 0.61 -7.36
CA ASP A 181 11.91 0.74 -7.26
C ASP A 181 11.23 -0.58 -6.90
N LEU A 182 11.62 -1.68 -7.55
CA LEU A 182 11.09 -3.02 -7.27
C LEU A 182 11.46 -3.50 -5.86
N THR A 183 12.72 -3.28 -5.45
CA THR A 183 13.18 -3.66 -4.11
C THR A 183 12.43 -2.87 -3.03
N ASN A 184 12.27 -1.55 -3.22
CA ASN A 184 11.53 -0.68 -2.30
C ASN A 184 10.03 -1.03 -2.25
N ALA A 185 9.50 -1.59 -3.33
CA ALA A 185 8.11 -2.04 -3.36
C ALA A 185 7.85 -3.35 -2.60
N GLY A 186 8.90 -4.14 -2.32
CA GLY A 186 8.80 -5.44 -1.65
C GLY A 186 9.08 -6.64 -2.57
N VAL A 187 9.32 -6.42 -3.86
CA VAL A 187 9.56 -7.49 -4.83
C VAL A 187 10.84 -8.25 -4.46
N PHE A 188 10.76 -9.59 -4.45
CA PHE A 188 11.89 -10.45 -4.11
C PHE A 188 13.16 -10.12 -4.92
N PRO A 189 14.36 -10.10 -4.30
CA PRO A 189 15.58 -9.62 -4.93
C PRO A 189 15.93 -10.26 -6.28
N ASP A 190 15.75 -11.58 -6.42
CA ASP A 190 16.06 -12.28 -7.67
C ASP A 190 15.08 -11.91 -8.79
N ILE A 191 13.79 -11.72 -8.46
CA ILE A 191 12.77 -11.25 -9.40
C ILE A 191 13.03 -9.80 -9.78
N ALA A 192 13.31 -8.93 -8.80
CA ALA A 192 13.63 -7.52 -9.02
C ALA A 192 14.86 -7.37 -9.94
N LYS A 193 15.90 -8.16 -9.68
CA LYS A 193 17.11 -8.21 -10.53
C LYS A 193 16.77 -8.63 -11.95
N LEU A 194 16.01 -9.72 -12.14
CA LEU A 194 15.64 -10.18 -13.47
C LEU A 194 14.81 -9.14 -14.22
N ILE A 195 13.78 -8.54 -13.60
CA ILE A 195 12.96 -7.50 -14.26
C ILE A 195 13.81 -6.27 -14.59
N SER A 196 14.79 -5.89 -13.76
CA SER A 196 15.66 -4.74 -14.01
C SER A 196 16.46 -4.84 -15.31
N GLU A 197 16.76 -6.05 -15.79
CA GLU A 197 17.44 -6.28 -17.08
C GLU A 197 16.60 -5.84 -18.29
N SER A 198 15.30 -5.59 -18.09
CA SER A 198 14.41 -5.06 -19.13
C SER A 198 14.45 -3.53 -19.27
N ALA A 199 15.19 -2.83 -18.41
CA ALA A 199 15.29 -1.38 -18.43
C ALA A 199 15.73 -0.86 -19.82
N GLY A 200 15.06 0.19 -20.28
CA GLY A 200 15.32 0.78 -21.61
C GLY A 200 14.79 -0.02 -22.81
N LEU A 201 14.34 -1.27 -22.64
CA LEU A 201 13.73 -2.03 -23.72
C LEU A 201 12.35 -1.47 -24.05
N LYS A 202 12.05 -1.36 -25.35
CA LYS A 202 10.76 -0.89 -25.88
C LYS A 202 10.32 -1.70 -27.08
N GLY A 203 9.02 -1.66 -27.37
CA GLY A 203 8.44 -2.30 -28.56
C GLY A 203 8.78 -3.78 -28.64
N GLU A 204 9.27 -4.22 -29.80
CA GLU A 204 9.59 -5.63 -30.06
C GLU A 204 10.61 -6.21 -29.06
N ASN A 205 11.61 -5.43 -28.63
CA ASN A 205 12.59 -5.91 -27.64
C ASN A 205 11.95 -6.15 -26.26
N ALA A 206 10.97 -5.32 -25.87
CA ALA A 206 10.20 -5.53 -24.64
C ALA A 206 9.30 -6.76 -24.76
N SER A 207 8.63 -6.94 -25.90
CA SER A 207 7.83 -8.14 -26.21
C SER A 207 8.66 -9.42 -26.09
N GLN A 208 9.85 -9.44 -26.70
CA GLN A 208 10.76 -10.59 -26.66
C GLN A 208 11.25 -10.89 -25.24
N PHE A 209 11.55 -9.85 -24.46
CA PHE A 209 11.92 -10.01 -23.06
C PHE A 209 10.79 -10.67 -22.25
N VAL A 210 9.55 -10.20 -22.41
CA VAL A 210 8.37 -10.76 -21.73
C VAL A 210 8.20 -12.24 -22.10
N ASN A 211 8.18 -12.56 -23.40
CA ASN A 211 8.02 -13.93 -23.87
C ASN A 211 9.09 -14.90 -23.33
N LYS A 212 10.32 -14.41 -23.15
CA LYS A 212 11.44 -15.20 -22.63
C LYS A 212 11.38 -15.43 -21.11
N ASN A 213 10.80 -14.50 -20.35
CA ASN A 213 10.96 -14.45 -18.90
C ASN A 213 9.65 -14.60 -18.10
N ILE A 214 8.47 -14.44 -18.71
CA ILE A 214 7.19 -14.45 -17.98
C ILE A 214 6.91 -15.74 -17.20
N ASN A 215 7.41 -16.89 -17.67
CA ASN A 215 7.26 -18.19 -16.98
C ASN A 215 8.35 -18.46 -15.93
N LYS A 216 9.31 -17.55 -15.77
CA LYS A 216 10.39 -17.62 -14.77
C LYS A 216 10.16 -16.67 -13.58
N ILE A 217 9.14 -15.83 -13.69
CA ILE A 217 8.82 -14.78 -12.72
C ILE A 217 7.47 -15.13 -12.12
N ASP A 218 7.47 -15.38 -10.82
CA ASP A 218 6.24 -15.52 -10.05
C ASP A 218 5.49 -14.19 -10.01
N ALA A 219 4.18 -14.25 -9.81
CA ALA A 219 3.39 -13.04 -9.68
C ALA A 219 3.81 -12.25 -8.44
N ILE A 220 4.00 -10.94 -8.58
CA ILE A 220 4.24 -10.04 -7.44
C ILE A 220 3.00 -10.00 -6.54
N THR A 221 3.16 -9.54 -5.30
CA THR A 221 2.04 -9.46 -4.34
C THR A 221 1.11 -8.27 -4.63
N ARG A 222 -0.03 -8.20 -3.94
CA ARG A 222 -0.90 -7.00 -4.03
C ARG A 222 -0.20 -5.79 -3.43
N LYS A 223 0.52 -5.99 -2.33
CA LYS A 223 1.34 -4.97 -1.68
C LYS A 223 2.44 -4.44 -2.60
N ASP A 224 3.12 -5.32 -3.34
CA ASP A 224 4.16 -4.90 -4.30
C ASP A 224 3.60 -3.96 -5.38
N GLN A 225 2.51 -4.35 -6.05
CA GLN A 225 1.92 -3.50 -7.09
C GLN A 225 1.33 -2.20 -6.52
N HIS A 226 0.81 -2.23 -5.28
CA HIS A 226 0.36 -1.04 -4.57
C HIS A 226 1.53 -0.07 -4.38
N ASN A 227 2.64 -0.55 -3.82
CA ASN A 227 3.82 0.28 -3.56
C ASN A 227 4.43 0.83 -4.85
N LEU A 228 4.49 0.03 -5.91
CA LEU A 228 4.94 0.48 -7.24
C LEU A 228 4.04 1.59 -7.82
N PHE A 229 2.72 1.46 -7.68
CA PHE A 229 1.81 2.51 -8.16
C PHE A 229 1.95 3.80 -7.36
N VAL A 230 1.99 3.67 -6.02
CA VAL A 230 2.13 4.81 -5.10
C VAL A 230 3.45 5.55 -5.33
N SER A 231 4.52 4.87 -5.72
CA SER A 231 5.81 5.52 -5.99
C SER A 231 5.80 6.35 -7.28
N ILE A 232 5.09 5.92 -8.33
CA ILE A 232 5.09 6.62 -9.63
C ILE A 232 3.98 7.66 -9.77
N TYR A 233 2.87 7.51 -9.06
CA TYR A 233 1.69 8.38 -9.22
C TYR A 233 1.97 9.88 -8.98
N PRO A 234 2.81 10.30 -8.01
CA PRO A 234 3.11 11.72 -7.78
C PRO A 234 3.64 12.46 -9.01
N GLU A 235 4.48 11.81 -9.84
CA GLU A 235 4.99 12.42 -11.07
C GLU A 235 3.86 12.70 -12.08
N TYR A 236 2.82 11.86 -12.11
CA TYR A 236 1.65 12.07 -12.94
C TYR A 236 0.75 13.19 -12.40
N GLU A 237 0.61 13.32 -11.08
CA GLU A 237 -0.08 14.48 -10.47
C GLU A 237 0.59 15.80 -10.85
N ASP A 238 1.92 15.88 -10.72
CA ASP A 238 2.68 17.08 -11.07
C ASP A 238 2.60 17.39 -12.57
N ARG A 239 2.68 16.36 -13.42
CA ARG A 239 2.51 16.52 -14.87
C ARG A 239 1.10 17.00 -15.22
N ALA A 240 0.07 16.51 -14.53
CA ALA A 240 -1.30 16.95 -14.74
C ALA A 240 -1.51 18.39 -14.29
N LYS A 241 -0.96 18.79 -13.14
CA LYS A 241 -0.96 20.17 -12.66
C LYS A 241 -0.27 21.11 -13.65
N ASN A 242 0.89 20.73 -14.17
CA ASN A 242 1.63 21.54 -15.15
C ASN A 242 0.85 21.67 -16.47
N ASN A 243 0.25 20.58 -16.96
CA ASN A 243 -0.61 20.61 -18.14
C ASN A 243 -1.85 21.48 -17.91
N TYR A 244 -2.48 21.38 -16.75
CA TYR A 244 -3.62 22.19 -16.37
C TYR A 244 -3.26 23.68 -16.41
N GLN A 245 -2.19 24.09 -15.73
CA GLN A 245 -1.72 25.46 -15.71
C GLN A 245 -1.44 25.99 -17.12
N LYS A 246 -0.70 25.22 -17.93
CA LYS A 246 -0.37 25.57 -19.31
C LYS A 246 -1.60 25.78 -20.18
N TRP A 247 -2.54 24.83 -20.16
CA TRP A 247 -3.69 24.85 -21.08
C TRP A 247 -4.81 25.80 -20.65
N THR A 248 -4.76 26.31 -19.42
CA THR A 248 -5.82 27.15 -18.83
C THR A 248 -5.34 28.55 -18.45
N GLU A 249 -4.07 28.91 -18.70
CA GLU A 249 -3.40 30.14 -18.22
C GLU A 249 -4.24 31.42 -18.33
N ASN A 250 -4.93 31.61 -19.45
CA ASN A 250 -5.69 32.82 -19.78
C ASN A 250 -7.20 32.58 -19.90
N LYS A 251 -7.77 31.71 -19.07
CA LYS A 251 -9.20 31.38 -19.10
C LYS A 251 -9.91 31.94 -17.86
N GLU A 252 -10.89 32.81 -18.08
CA GLU A 252 -11.58 33.56 -17.01
C GLU A 252 -12.25 32.66 -15.96
N SER A 253 -12.81 31.51 -16.35
CA SER A 253 -13.50 30.58 -15.44
C SER A 253 -12.57 29.59 -14.73
N ARG A 254 -11.25 29.81 -14.72
CA ARG A 254 -10.29 28.83 -14.21
C ARG A 254 -10.29 28.78 -12.68
N VAL A 255 -10.67 27.64 -12.12
CA VAL A 255 -10.49 27.33 -10.70
C VAL A 255 -9.03 26.98 -10.39
N ASN A 256 -8.53 27.33 -9.20
CA ASN A 256 -7.19 26.93 -8.77
C ASN A 256 -7.09 25.39 -8.66
N TRP A 257 -5.97 24.80 -9.08
CA TRP A 257 -5.73 23.35 -9.04
C TRP A 257 -6.05 22.69 -7.68
N LEU A 258 -5.70 23.37 -6.58
CA LEU A 258 -5.95 22.84 -5.23
C LEU A 258 -7.42 22.97 -4.80
N GLU A 259 -8.16 23.88 -5.41
CA GLU A 259 -9.59 24.15 -5.15
C GLU A 259 -10.52 23.37 -6.09
N LEU A 260 -9.96 22.66 -7.09
CA LEU A 260 -10.73 21.73 -7.90
C LEU A 260 -11.33 20.63 -7.01
N ASP A 261 -12.56 20.24 -7.33
CA ASP A 261 -13.18 19.03 -6.83
C ASP A 261 -12.21 17.86 -6.98
N SER A 262 -12.02 17.09 -5.91
CA SER A 262 -11.00 16.04 -5.86
C SER A 262 -11.20 15.00 -6.97
N LYS A 263 -12.45 14.67 -7.32
CA LYS A 263 -12.72 13.70 -8.40
C LYS A 263 -12.38 14.25 -9.76
N ILE A 264 -12.66 15.55 -10.00
CA ILE A 264 -12.24 16.22 -11.23
C ILE A 264 -10.72 16.19 -11.33
N ARG A 265 -10.01 16.50 -10.24
CA ARG A 265 -8.54 16.45 -10.21
C ARG A 265 -8.02 15.05 -10.53
N ASP A 266 -8.57 14.01 -9.91
CA ASP A 266 -8.19 12.62 -10.16
C ASP A 266 -8.39 12.22 -11.64
N ILE A 267 -9.50 12.64 -12.27
CA ILE A 267 -9.75 12.41 -13.70
C ILE A 267 -8.78 13.19 -14.60
N LEU A 268 -8.40 14.41 -14.23
CA LEU A 268 -7.38 15.16 -14.98
C LEU A 268 -6.01 14.49 -14.92
N VAL A 269 -5.67 13.87 -13.78
CA VAL A 269 -4.47 13.03 -13.67
C VAL A 269 -4.59 11.78 -14.52
N ASP A 270 -5.74 11.09 -14.50
CA ASP A 270 -5.99 9.91 -15.33
C ASP A 270 -5.84 10.18 -16.84
N PHE A 271 -6.35 11.31 -17.33
CA PHE A 271 -6.15 11.72 -18.72
C PHE A 271 -4.66 11.85 -19.05
N VAL A 272 -3.88 12.45 -18.15
CA VAL A 272 -2.44 12.58 -18.33
C VAL A 272 -1.73 11.24 -18.23
N TYR A 273 -2.19 10.34 -17.37
CA TYR A 273 -1.69 8.97 -17.24
C TYR A 273 -1.86 8.21 -18.56
N GLN A 274 -3.06 8.28 -19.15
CA GLN A 274 -3.38 7.66 -20.43
C GLN A 274 -2.73 8.35 -21.66
N GLY A 275 -2.13 9.53 -21.48
CA GLY A 275 -1.41 10.24 -22.54
C GLY A 275 -2.22 11.33 -23.27
N PHE A 276 -3.39 11.72 -22.77
CA PHE A 276 -4.17 12.87 -23.27
C PHE A 276 -3.56 14.22 -22.84
N THR A 277 -2.31 14.46 -23.24
CA THR A 277 -1.51 15.63 -22.83
C THR A 277 -1.34 16.69 -23.92
N LYS A 278 -1.56 16.32 -25.19
CA LYS A 278 -1.22 17.14 -26.36
C LYS A 278 -2.26 18.20 -26.73
N GLY A 279 -3.43 18.21 -26.09
CA GLY A 279 -4.52 19.14 -26.43
C GLY A 279 -5.13 19.82 -25.20
N PRO A 280 -5.71 21.01 -25.38
CA PRO A 280 -6.28 21.77 -24.27
C PRO A 280 -7.58 21.18 -23.73
N LYS A 281 -8.33 20.43 -24.55
CA LYS A 281 -9.72 20.05 -24.27
C LYS A 281 -9.93 19.42 -22.88
N PRO A 282 -9.20 18.37 -22.46
CA PRO A 282 -9.39 17.77 -21.14
C PRO A 282 -9.24 18.79 -20.00
N MET A 283 -8.17 19.59 -20.03
CA MET A 283 -7.89 20.60 -19.01
C MET A 283 -8.91 21.73 -19.02
N THR A 284 -9.31 22.20 -20.21
CA THR A 284 -10.31 23.26 -20.36
C THR A 284 -11.73 22.82 -19.95
N LYS A 285 -12.02 21.52 -19.96
CA LYS A 285 -13.28 20.98 -19.44
C LYS A 285 -13.22 20.80 -17.92
N GLY A 286 -12.11 20.29 -17.40
CA GLY A 286 -11.92 20.17 -15.95
C GLY A 286 -11.86 21.50 -15.21
N MET A 287 -11.31 22.57 -15.82
CA MET A 287 -11.19 23.88 -15.15
C MET A 287 -12.52 24.54 -14.77
N LEU A 288 -13.62 24.09 -15.40
CA LEU A 288 -14.98 24.57 -15.09
C LEU A 288 -15.47 24.05 -13.74
N ASN A 289 -14.75 23.09 -13.14
CA ASN A 289 -15.03 22.51 -11.84
C ASN A 289 -16.46 21.96 -11.68
N ASP A 290 -17.01 21.47 -12.78
CA ASP A 290 -18.35 20.87 -12.85
C ASP A 290 -18.21 19.42 -13.33
N ARG A 291 -18.64 18.48 -12.47
CA ARG A 291 -18.54 17.04 -12.75
C ARG A 291 -19.38 16.64 -13.96
N GLN A 292 -20.57 17.22 -14.15
CA GLN A 292 -21.45 16.90 -15.27
C GLN A 292 -20.84 17.36 -16.60
N VAL A 293 -20.22 18.55 -16.63
CA VAL A 293 -19.53 19.03 -17.84
C VAL A 293 -18.38 18.12 -18.25
N LEU A 294 -17.67 17.54 -17.27
CA LEU A 294 -16.58 16.60 -17.54
C LEU A 294 -17.10 15.22 -17.99
N ILE A 295 -18.18 14.74 -17.38
CA ILE A 295 -18.91 13.53 -17.80
C ILE A 295 -19.36 13.67 -19.27
N ASP A 296 -20.04 14.76 -19.61
CA ASP A 296 -20.54 15.01 -20.98
C ASP A 296 -19.39 15.05 -21.99
N TYR A 297 -18.23 15.58 -21.59
CA TYR A 297 -17.04 15.57 -22.44
C TYR A 297 -16.47 14.17 -22.67
N ILE A 298 -16.43 13.34 -21.62
CA ILE A 298 -15.93 11.95 -21.69
C ILE A 298 -16.86 11.12 -22.59
N GLU A 299 -18.15 11.11 -22.28
CA GLU A 299 -19.14 10.26 -22.97
C GLU A 299 -19.44 10.77 -24.39
N GLY A 300 -19.39 12.09 -24.60
CA GLY A 300 -19.56 12.70 -25.92
C GLY A 300 -18.32 12.58 -26.83
N SER A 301 -17.16 12.19 -26.31
CA SER A 301 -15.95 11.96 -27.10
C SER A 301 -15.85 10.50 -27.49
N SER A 302 -15.98 10.18 -28.79
CA SER A 302 -15.83 8.80 -29.28
C SER A 302 -14.53 8.12 -28.84
N VAL A 303 -13.43 8.89 -28.75
CA VAL A 303 -12.12 8.40 -28.32
C VAL A 303 -12.05 8.18 -26.80
N LEU A 304 -12.60 9.06 -25.96
CA LEU A 304 -12.56 8.85 -24.51
C LEU A 304 -13.56 7.76 -24.10
N ASN A 305 -14.75 7.78 -24.70
CA ASN A 305 -15.82 6.83 -24.46
C ASN A 305 -15.43 5.39 -24.79
N SER A 306 -14.55 5.16 -25.79
CA SER A 306 -14.06 3.81 -26.10
C SER A 306 -13.22 3.19 -24.97
N TYR A 307 -12.69 3.99 -24.05
CA TYR A 307 -11.95 3.52 -22.88
C TYR A 307 -12.80 3.39 -21.61
N GLU A 308 -14.01 3.94 -21.59
CA GLU A 308 -14.86 3.94 -20.40
C GLU A 308 -15.24 2.54 -19.87
N PRO A 309 -15.39 1.49 -20.71
CA PRO A 309 -15.61 0.14 -20.18
C PRO A 309 -14.55 -0.29 -19.15
N GLY A 310 -13.27 0.05 -19.39
CA GLY A 310 -12.17 -0.25 -18.47
C GLY A 310 -11.87 0.85 -17.47
N ARG A 311 -12.08 2.13 -17.83
CA ARG A 311 -11.66 3.28 -17.00
C ARG A 311 -12.70 3.79 -16.02
N GLN A 312 -14.00 3.64 -16.34
CA GLN A 312 -15.10 4.01 -15.44
C GLN A 312 -15.04 5.48 -14.94
N ARG A 313 -14.46 6.41 -15.70
CA ARG A 313 -14.24 7.80 -15.25
C ARG A 313 -15.54 8.55 -15.03
N ALA A 314 -16.50 8.40 -15.95
CA ALA A 314 -17.80 9.03 -15.83
C ALA A 314 -18.56 8.52 -14.59
N ASN A 315 -18.47 7.21 -14.30
CA ASN A 315 -19.09 6.61 -13.12
C ASN A 315 -18.41 7.06 -11.82
N TYR A 316 -17.08 7.16 -11.82
CA TYR A 316 -16.33 7.71 -10.71
C TYR A 316 -16.77 9.16 -10.38
N LEU A 317 -16.92 10.01 -11.39
CA LEU A 317 -17.44 11.38 -11.24
C LEU A 317 -18.87 11.42 -10.68
N ARG A 318 -19.72 10.44 -11.04
CA ARG A 318 -21.08 10.28 -10.47
C ARG A 318 -21.10 9.81 -9.01
N GLY A 319 -19.97 9.32 -8.48
CA GLY A 319 -19.94 8.67 -7.17
C GLY A 319 -20.35 7.21 -7.18
N GLN A 320 -20.19 6.53 -8.31
CA GLN A 320 -20.43 5.10 -8.44
C GLN A 320 -19.11 4.34 -8.44
N GLY A 321 -19.06 3.19 -7.77
CA GLY A 321 -17.90 2.29 -7.78
C GLY A 321 -16.71 2.77 -6.94
N GLU A 322 -16.98 3.50 -5.86
CA GLU A 322 -16.03 3.68 -4.74
C GLU A 322 -16.12 2.52 -3.76
#